data_AF-A0AAW9PZC0-F1
#
_entry.id   AF-A0AAW9PZC0-F1
#
_cell.length_a   1.000
_cell.length_b   1.000
_cell.length_c   1.000
_cell.angle_alpha   90.00
_cell.angle_beta   90.00
_cell.angle_gamma   90.00
#
_symmetry.space_group_name_H-M   'P 1'
#
loop_
_entity.id
_entity.type
_entity.pdbx_description
1 polymer ?
#
loop_
_entity_poly.entity_id
_entity_poly.type
_entity_poly.pdbx_seq_one_letter_code
_entity_poly.pdbx_strand_id
1 'polypeptide(L)'
;MNRSDRENLALSDEIPAEISEALQLGLQQLLQGQESEAQFTWMSVMAMAEPEQMEVWTEELVRILDAEAIAREVTKDFPLTRVIRQYIYEFSSDRFDNLCSLVWLSLELDIFSSEVKAYLLTLTQIVLSADIEDMLEASQILMDIASKLLGIHPFHDLIELVIEKFEGVSEFQTELLEIRKQLSSTYYQLGTGQYQQQQFAPAFRSFQKVLELSVDLTEPHRADLNFNCGVTLAKQKKFEDAIAFFQAALTSNPNLTSAQQQLSKAKYEVHMAIAGYQFTQDWFSWNIPTWEVYFSKFRNMPHLNFLEVGCWEGRATCWLLENVLTAPTHAITCIDTFAGEDYLNLEQNYANSRMKCNA
;
A
#
# COMPACT_ATOMS: atom_id res chain seq x y z
N MET A 1 43.23 14.86 19.93
CA MET A 1 43.75 14.27 18.68
C MET A 1 43.28 12.83 18.68
N ASN A 2 42.10 12.61 18.10
CA ASN A 2 41.42 11.32 18.08
C ASN A 2 42.08 10.38 17.09
N ARG A 3 41.73 9.10 17.13
CA ARG A 3 42.27 8.06 16.26
C ARG A 3 42.07 8.38 14.77
N SER A 4 40.94 9.00 14.43
CA SER A 4 40.62 9.54 13.09
C SER A 4 41.57 10.66 12.64
N ASP A 5 42.03 11.52 13.56
CA ASP A 5 42.98 12.61 13.25
C ASP A 5 44.41 12.07 13.02
N ARG A 6 44.72 10.88 13.53
CA ARG A 6 46.01 10.21 13.30
C ARG A 6 46.00 9.33 12.04
N GLU A 7 44.85 8.77 11.67
CA GLU A 7 44.67 8.05 10.40
C GLU A 7 44.64 9.02 9.21
N ASN A 8 43.96 10.17 9.33
CA ASN A 8 43.97 11.22 8.29
C ASN A 8 45.34 11.90 8.09
N LEU A 9 46.22 11.93 9.11
CA LEU A 9 47.58 12.46 8.96
C LEU A 9 48.58 11.43 8.40
N ALA A 10 48.24 10.13 8.42
CA ALA A 10 49.12 9.08 7.89
C ALA A 10 48.93 8.87 6.37
N LEU A 11 47.72 9.09 5.85
CA LEU A 11 47.41 8.97 4.42
C LEU A 11 48.00 10.11 3.57
N SER A 12 48.25 11.29 4.15
CA SER A 12 48.79 12.43 3.38
C SER A 12 50.25 12.28 2.98
N ASP A 13 50.99 11.36 3.59
CA ASP A 13 52.40 11.09 3.26
C ASP A 13 52.55 10.04 2.12
N GLU A 14 51.45 9.43 1.64
CA GLU A 14 51.46 8.39 0.59
C GLU A 14 51.09 8.89 -0.82
N ILE A 15 50.53 10.09 -0.96
CA ILE A 15 50.04 10.60 -2.24
C ILE A 15 51.03 11.63 -2.82
N PRO A 16 51.65 11.38 -3.99
CA PRO A 16 52.55 12.34 -4.62
C PRO A 16 51.85 13.67 -4.91
N ALA A 17 52.59 14.78 -4.77
CA ALA A 17 52.05 16.12 -5.01
C ALA A 17 51.48 16.28 -6.42
N GLU A 18 52.12 15.68 -7.42
CA GLU A 18 51.68 15.72 -8.81
C GLU A 18 50.32 15.03 -9.01
N ILE A 19 50.06 13.96 -8.23
CA ILE A 19 48.78 13.26 -8.25
C ILE A 19 47.70 14.13 -7.62
N SER A 20 47.96 14.68 -6.43
CA SER A 20 47.01 15.58 -5.76
C SER A 20 46.67 16.81 -6.62
N GLU A 21 47.67 17.43 -7.26
CA GLU A 21 47.49 18.54 -8.20
C GLU A 21 46.64 18.14 -9.41
N ALA A 22 46.86 16.95 -9.98
CA ALA A 22 46.08 16.46 -11.11
C ALA A 22 44.62 16.15 -10.73
N LEU A 23 44.37 15.59 -9.54
CA LEU A 23 43.01 15.35 -9.04
C LEU A 23 42.26 16.68 -8.85
N GLN A 24 42.92 17.68 -8.26
CA GLN A 24 42.37 19.04 -8.10
C GLN A 24 42.15 19.74 -9.45
N LEU A 25 43.03 19.54 -10.42
CA LEU A 25 42.86 20.08 -11.78
C LEU A 25 41.60 19.51 -12.44
N GLY A 26 41.37 18.20 -12.32
CA GLY A 26 40.14 17.58 -12.82
C GLY A 26 38.89 18.17 -12.17
N LEU A 27 38.93 18.44 -10.85
CA LEU A 27 37.82 19.15 -10.20
C LEU A 27 37.63 20.56 -10.80
N GLN A 28 38.70 21.34 -10.98
CA GLN A 28 38.58 22.68 -11.57
C GLN A 28 38.01 22.66 -12.99
N GLN A 29 38.36 21.65 -13.80
CA GLN A 29 37.78 21.44 -15.13
C GLN A 29 36.29 21.13 -15.02
N LEU A 30 35.90 20.24 -14.10
CA LEU A 30 34.49 19.91 -13.86
C LEU A 30 33.69 21.16 -13.47
N LEU A 31 34.22 21.99 -12.57
CA LEU A 31 33.59 23.25 -12.14
C LEU A 31 33.44 24.29 -13.26
N GLN A 32 34.19 24.15 -14.36
CA GLN A 32 34.09 24.96 -15.57
C GLN A 32 33.13 24.37 -16.62
N GLY A 33 32.46 23.24 -16.31
CA GLY A 33 31.60 22.51 -17.24
C GLY A 33 32.35 21.66 -18.27
N GLN A 34 33.65 21.44 -18.06
CA GLN A 34 34.52 20.61 -18.92
C GLN A 34 34.54 19.18 -18.41
N GLU A 35 33.37 18.52 -18.45
CA GLU A 35 33.18 17.17 -17.88
C GLU A 35 34.08 16.12 -18.53
N SER A 36 34.22 16.18 -19.87
CA SER A 36 35.05 15.22 -20.62
C SER A 36 36.54 15.38 -20.28
N GLU A 37 37.01 16.61 -20.11
CA GLU A 37 38.38 16.91 -19.72
C GLU A 37 38.65 16.48 -18.28
N ALA A 38 37.72 16.75 -17.35
CA ALA A 38 37.81 16.30 -15.96
C ALA A 38 37.93 14.78 -15.87
N GLN A 39 37.02 14.06 -16.53
CA GLN A 39 37.02 12.60 -16.57
C GLN A 39 38.31 12.06 -17.20
N PHE A 40 38.77 12.66 -18.30
CA PHE A 40 40.03 12.26 -18.93
C PHE A 40 41.23 12.44 -17.98
N THR A 41 41.30 13.57 -17.27
CA THR A 41 42.36 13.86 -16.30
C THR A 41 42.38 12.81 -15.20
N TRP A 42 41.24 12.53 -14.56
CA TRP A 42 41.16 11.53 -13.50
C TRP A 42 41.48 10.12 -14.00
N MET A 43 40.89 9.70 -15.13
CA MET A 43 41.16 8.37 -15.68
C MET A 43 42.61 8.19 -16.11
N SER A 44 43.27 9.25 -16.58
CA SER A 44 44.69 9.21 -16.93
C SER A 44 45.57 9.03 -15.70
N VAL A 45 45.26 9.72 -14.60
CA VAL A 45 45.94 9.56 -13.31
C VAL A 45 45.75 8.14 -12.79
N MET A 46 44.52 7.65 -12.77
CA MET A 46 44.20 6.29 -12.30
C MET A 46 44.84 5.20 -13.16
N ALA A 47 44.98 5.41 -14.47
CA ALA A 47 45.64 4.47 -15.36
C ALA A 47 47.16 4.32 -15.09
N MET A 48 47.76 5.26 -14.37
CA MET A 48 49.16 5.22 -13.96
C MET A 48 49.38 4.62 -12.57
N ALA A 49 48.29 4.32 -11.84
CA ALA A 49 48.36 3.79 -10.48
C ALA A 49 48.72 2.30 -10.47
N GLU A 50 49.62 1.90 -9.58
CA GLU A 50 49.75 0.49 -9.22
C GLU A 50 48.52 0.03 -8.42
N PRO A 51 48.20 -1.28 -8.35
CA PRO A 51 46.99 -1.77 -7.67
C PRO A 51 46.83 -1.28 -6.22
N GLU A 52 47.93 -1.19 -5.48
CA GLU A 52 47.96 -0.71 -4.09
C GLU A 52 47.71 0.80 -3.97
N GLN A 53 48.03 1.56 -5.02
CA GLN A 53 47.85 3.01 -5.07
C GLN A 53 46.46 3.39 -5.59
N MET A 54 45.89 2.58 -6.47
CA MET A 54 44.59 2.83 -7.10
C MET A 54 43.51 3.06 -6.05
N GLU A 55 43.47 2.25 -4.99
CA GLU A 55 42.52 2.37 -3.89
C GLU A 55 42.71 3.72 -3.16
N VAL A 56 43.93 4.02 -2.71
CA VAL A 56 44.27 5.26 -1.99
C VAL A 56 43.98 6.51 -2.82
N TRP A 57 44.32 6.50 -4.10
CA TRP A 57 44.11 7.65 -4.99
C TRP A 57 42.63 7.86 -5.31
N THR A 58 41.87 6.77 -5.44
CA THR A 58 40.42 6.82 -5.63
C THR A 58 39.74 7.40 -4.39
N GLU A 59 40.14 6.96 -3.18
CA GLU A 59 39.65 7.53 -1.92
C GLU A 59 39.96 9.02 -1.81
N GLU A 60 41.16 9.45 -2.19
CA GLU A 60 41.53 10.87 -2.19
C GLU A 60 40.70 11.69 -3.18
N LEU A 61 40.50 11.19 -4.41
CA LEU A 61 39.62 11.85 -5.38
C LEU A 61 38.20 11.98 -4.84
N VAL A 62 37.65 10.89 -4.31
CA VAL A 62 36.32 10.87 -3.70
C VAL A 62 36.23 11.87 -2.55
N ARG A 63 37.26 11.97 -1.69
CA ARG A 63 37.32 12.94 -0.60
C ARG A 63 37.32 14.39 -1.10
N ILE A 64 38.07 14.69 -2.17
CA ILE A 64 38.11 16.01 -2.80
C ILE A 64 36.74 16.37 -3.37
N LEU A 65 36.13 15.45 -4.12
CA LEU A 65 34.81 15.65 -4.72
C LEU A 65 33.73 15.81 -3.64
N ASP A 66 33.76 15.01 -2.58
CA ASP A 66 32.80 15.07 -1.48
C ASP A 66 32.87 16.41 -0.74
N ALA A 67 34.09 16.91 -0.47
CA ALA A 67 34.29 18.22 0.14
C ALA A 67 33.69 19.36 -0.72
N GLU A 68 33.87 19.31 -2.04
CA GLU A 68 33.27 20.30 -2.94
C GLU A 68 31.74 20.13 -3.03
N ALA A 69 31.23 18.90 -3.09
CA ALA A 69 29.79 18.63 -3.11
C ALA A 69 29.11 19.25 -1.89
N ILE A 70 29.66 19.03 -0.69
CA ILE A 70 29.18 19.63 0.56
C ILE A 70 29.23 21.16 0.50
N ALA A 71 30.32 21.74 -0.01
CA ALA A 71 30.43 23.19 -0.15
C ALA A 71 29.33 23.75 -1.09
N ARG A 72 29.02 23.02 -2.17
CA ARG A 72 28.00 23.41 -3.15
C ARG A 72 26.57 23.25 -2.65
N GLU A 73 26.31 22.25 -1.81
CA GLU A 73 25.03 22.06 -1.12
C GLU A 73 24.67 23.28 -0.26
N VAL A 74 25.66 23.87 0.44
CA VAL A 74 25.46 25.10 1.22
C VAL A 74 25.04 26.28 0.33
N THR A 75 25.60 26.37 -0.87
CA THR A 75 25.23 27.40 -1.86
C THR A 75 23.98 27.06 -2.67
N LYS A 76 23.40 25.86 -2.48
CA LYS A 76 22.24 25.32 -3.20
C LYS A 76 22.44 25.21 -4.71
N ASP A 77 23.67 24.97 -5.15
CA ASP A 77 24.00 24.68 -6.56
C ASP A 77 23.70 23.21 -6.88
N PHE A 78 22.43 22.82 -6.70
CA PHE A 78 22.00 21.42 -6.81
C PHE A 78 22.33 20.74 -8.14
N PRO A 79 22.20 21.41 -9.31
CA PRO A 79 22.56 20.78 -10.58
C PRO A 79 24.03 20.34 -10.61
N LEU A 80 24.95 21.20 -10.17
CA LEU A 80 26.37 20.85 -10.15
C LEU A 80 26.70 19.87 -9.03
N THR A 81 26.13 20.04 -7.82
CA THR A 81 26.28 19.07 -6.73
C THR A 81 25.90 17.68 -7.22
N ARG A 82 24.78 17.52 -7.94
CA ARG A 82 24.34 16.23 -8.47
C ARG A 82 25.36 15.61 -9.42
N VAL A 83 25.97 16.41 -10.30
CA VAL A 83 27.03 15.96 -11.21
C VAL A 83 28.25 15.48 -10.41
N ILE A 84 28.70 16.24 -9.40
CA ILE A 84 29.82 15.83 -8.55
C ILE A 84 29.50 14.51 -7.82
N ARG A 85 28.31 14.39 -7.22
CA ARG A 85 27.82 13.18 -6.54
C ARG A 85 27.74 11.97 -7.48
N GLN A 86 27.43 12.20 -8.76
CA GLN A 86 27.44 11.16 -9.79
C GLN A 86 28.85 10.65 -10.04
N TYR A 87 29.85 11.54 -10.18
CA TYR A 87 31.25 11.09 -10.30
C TYR A 87 31.71 10.33 -9.06
N ILE A 88 31.35 10.77 -7.85
CA ILE A 88 31.64 10.00 -6.64
C ILE A 88 31.05 8.58 -6.73
N TYR A 89 29.82 8.43 -7.22
CA TYR A 89 29.19 7.11 -7.41
C TYR A 89 29.90 6.25 -8.46
N GLU A 90 30.42 6.84 -9.53
CA GLU A 90 31.18 6.13 -10.57
C GLU A 90 32.52 5.58 -10.05
N PHE A 91 33.17 6.32 -9.14
CA PHE A 91 34.44 5.89 -8.52
C PHE A 91 34.25 5.00 -7.29
N SER A 92 33.18 5.21 -6.51
CA SER A 92 32.86 4.47 -5.28
C SER A 92 31.35 4.32 -5.14
N SER A 93 30.82 3.26 -5.76
CA SER A 93 29.38 2.95 -5.78
C SER A 93 28.86 2.37 -4.46
N ASP A 94 29.76 1.99 -3.56
CA ASP A 94 29.50 1.38 -2.25
C ASP A 94 29.17 2.42 -1.16
N ARG A 95 29.44 3.71 -1.41
CA ARG A 95 29.11 4.80 -0.49
C ARG A 95 27.60 5.08 -0.42
N PHE A 96 26.99 4.57 0.64
CA PHE A 96 25.56 4.70 0.90
C PHE A 96 25.08 6.15 1.07
N ASP A 97 25.85 6.97 1.78
CA ASP A 97 25.60 8.39 1.99
C ASP A 97 25.56 9.16 0.66
N ASN A 98 26.54 8.90 -0.22
CA ASN A 98 26.60 9.51 -1.53
C ASN A 98 25.43 9.07 -2.42
N LEU A 99 25.07 7.77 -2.39
CA LEU A 99 23.90 7.27 -3.12
C LEU A 99 22.61 7.95 -2.66
N CYS A 100 22.42 8.11 -1.35
CA CYS A 100 21.27 8.85 -0.79
C CYS A 100 21.24 10.29 -1.32
N SER A 101 22.35 11.03 -1.19
CA SER A 101 22.44 12.42 -1.66
C SER A 101 22.20 12.54 -3.17
N LEU A 102 22.75 11.62 -3.97
CA LEU A 102 22.56 11.58 -5.42
C LEU A 102 21.10 11.35 -5.81
N VAL A 103 20.42 10.39 -5.16
CA VAL A 103 18.99 10.14 -5.36
C VAL A 103 18.17 11.35 -4.94
N TRP A 104 18.41 11.88 -3.74
CA TRP A 104 17.69 13.05 -3.23
C TRP A 104 17.81 14.25 -4.16
N LEU A 105 19.03 14.62 -4.59
CA LEU A 105 19.27 15.72 -5.53
C LEU A 105 18.57 15.49 -6.87
N SER A 106 18.53 14.24 -7.35
CA SER A 106 17.83 13.91 -8.59
C SER A 106 16.33 14.15 -8.47
N LEU A 107 15.72 13.74 -7.34
CA LEU A 107 14.30 13.97 -7.07
C LEU A 107 14.00 15.45 -6.84
N GLU A 108 14.85 16.19 -6.14
CA GLU A 108 14.69 17.63 -5.89
C GLU A 108 14.76 18.45 -7.18
N LEU A 109 15.49 17.97 -8.18
CA LEU A 109 15.58 18.57 -9.51
C LEU A 109 14.51 18.07 -10.50
N ASP A 110 13.53 17.28 -10.03
CA ASP A 110 12.50 16.63 -10.86
C ASP A 110 13.08 15.74 -11.98
N ILE A 111 14.26 15.16 -11.76
CA ILE A 111 14.95 14.26 -12.71
C ILE A 111 14.62 12.81 -12.35
N PHE A 112 13.88 12.14 -13.22
CA PHE A 112 13.48 10.73 -13.05
C PHE A 112 13.84 9.85 -14.25
N SER A 113 15.14 9.77 -14.56
CA SER A 113 15.69 9.02 -15.70
C SER A 113 15.87 7.52 -15.42
N SER A 114 16.33 6.76 -16.42
CA SER A 114 16.71 5.34 -16.27
C SER A 114 17.79 5.14 -15.21
N GLU A 115 18.74 6.05 -15.14
CA GLU A 115 19.88 6.02 -14.23
C GLU A 115 19.40 6.24 -12.79
N VAL A 116 18.52 7.22 -12.57
CA VAL A 116 17.93 7.49 -11.25
C VAL A 116 17.11 6.30 -10.75
N LYS A 117 16.38 5.62 -11.64
CA LYS A 117 15.68 4.37 -11.29
C LYS A 117 16.64 3.25 -10.88
N ALA A 118 17.79 3.14 -11.52
CA ALA A 118 18.82 2.19 -11.11
C ALA A 118 19.40 2.54 -9.73
N TYR A 119 19.66 3.81 -9.46
CA TYR A 119 20.09 4.27 -8.13
C TYR A 119 19.05 3.97 -7.05
N LEU A 120 17.77 4.24 -7.32
CA LEU A 120 16.67 3.92 -6.43
C LEU A 120 16.55 2.41 -6.17
N LEU A 121 16.74 1.58 -7.19
CA LEU A 121 16.73 0.13 -7.03
C LEU A 121 17.88 -0.33 -6.11
N THR A 122 19.10 0.15 -6.35
CA THR A 122 20.26 -0.15 -5.50
C THR A 122 20.01 0.32 -4.07
N LEU A 123 19.51 1.55 -3.89
CA LEU A 123 19.19 2.11 -2.58
C LEU A 123 18.15 1.26 -1.84
N THR A 124 17.09 0.83 -2.54
CA THR A 124 16.04 -0.03 -2.00
C THR A 124 16.60 -1.38 -1.53
N GLN A 125 17.51 -1.98 -2.31
CA GLN A 125 18.16 -3.25 -1.95
C GLN A 125 19.04 -3.10 -0.71
N ILE A 126 19.81 -2.02 -0.62
CA ILE A 126 20.64 -1.72 0.56
C ILE A 126 19.74 -1.56 1.79
N VAL A 127 18.73 -0.68 1.73
CA VAL A 127 17.81 -0.42 2.86
C VAL A 127 17.09 -1.69 3.31
N LEU A 128 16.69 -2.56 2.37
CA LEU A 128 16.08 -3.84 2.69
C LEU A 128 17.02 -4.73 3.53
N SER A 129 18.30 -4.81 3.15
CA SER A 129 19.27 -5.75 3.71
C SER A 129 20.07 -5.23 4.92
N ALA A 130 20.27 -3.91 5.03
CA ALA A 130 21.10 -3.29 6.06
C ALA A 130 20.38 -3.18 7.41
N ASP A 131 21.16 -3.20 8.48
CA ASP A 131 20.66 -2.88 9.81
C ASP A 131 20.50 -1.36 9.97
N ILE A 132 19.60 -0.94 10.88
CA ILE A 132 19.29 0.48 11.04
C ILE A 132 20.52 1.31 11.46
N GLU A 133 21.42 0.72 12.25
CA GLU A 133 22.63 1.37 12.77
C GLU A 133 23.54 1.86 11.64
N ASP A 134 23.64 1.10 10.55
CA ASP A 134 24.46 1.42 9.38
C ASP A 134 23.89 2.58 8.54
N MET A 135 22.62 2.93 8.75
CA MET A 135 21.91 3.95 7.98
C MET A 135 21.67 5.25 8.76
N LEU A 136 22.04 5.30 10.05
CA LEU A 136 21.73 6.44 10.93
C LEU A 136 22.27 7.77 10.40
N GLU A 137 23.47 7.78 9.83
CA GLU A 137 24.08 9.02 9.29
C GLU A 137 23.31 9.62 8.12
N ALA A 138 22.70 8.78 7.27
CA ALA A 138 21.91 9.20 6.11
C ALA A 138 20.39 9.18 6.35
N SER A 139 19.96 8.90 7.58
CA SER A 139 18.54 8.68 7.93
C SER A 139 17.63 9.86 7.59
N GLN A 140 18.07 11.09 7.83
CA GLN A 140 17.32 12.29 7.47
C GLN A 140 17.12 12.40 5.94
N ILE A 141 18.17 12.10 5.16
CA ILE A 141 18.09 12.13 3.71
C ILE A 141 17.15 11.02 3.20
N LEU A 142 17.19 9.83 3.81
CA LEU A 142 16.24 8.75 3.48
C LEU A 142 14.78 9.16 3.73
N MET A 143 14.50 9.85 4.84
CA MET A 143 13.17 10.39 5.13
C MET A 143 12.74 11.41 4.07
N ASP A 144 13.66 12.30 3.67
CA ASP A 144 13.39 13.30 2.65
C ASP A 144 13.15 12.66 1.27
N ILE A 145 13.91 11.61 0.92
CA ILE A 145 13.70 10.80 -0.29
C ILE A 145 12.31 10.15 -0.24
N ALA A 146 11.95 9.47 0.85
CA ALA A 146 10.65 8.83 0.99
C ALA A 146 9.51 9.83 0.86
N SER A 147 9.65 11.00 1.51
CA SER A 147 8.69 12.11 1.44
C SER A 147 8.55 12.66 0.01
N LYS A 148 9.65 12.85 -0.72
CA LYS A 148 9.60 13.30 -2.13
C LYS A 148 9.03 12.24 -3.06
N LEU A 149 9.37 10.96 -2.85
CA LEU A 149 8.82 9.87 -3.64
C LEU A 149 7.30 9.76 -3.49
N LEU A 150 6.70 10.12 -2.35
CA LEU A 150 5.24 10.16 -2.22
C LEU A 150 4.56 11.05 -3.28
N GLY A 151 5.19 12.15 -3.67
CA GLY A 151 4.66 13.06 -4.68
C GLY A 151 4.81 12.55 -6.13
N ILE A 152 5.83 11.73 -6.39
CA ILE A 152 6.25 11.34 -7.75
C ILE A 152 5.83 9.89 -8.05
N HIS A 153 6.16 8.98 -7.14
CA HIS A 153 5.91 7.54 -7.23
C HIS A 153 5.48 6.99 -5.86
N PRO A 154 4.23 7.26 -5.43
CA PRO A 154 3.75 6.95 -4.06
C PRO A 154 3.75 5.47 -3.68
N PHE A 155 3.86 4.56 -4.65
CA PHE A 155 3.88 3.11 -4.41
C PHE A 155 5.27 2.51 -4.62
N HIS A 156 6.33 3.32 -4.50
CA HIS A 156 7.70 2.82 -4.58
C HIS A 156 8.08 2.07 -3.29
N ASP A 157 8.64 0.87 -3.43
CA ASP A 157 8.94 -0.04 -2.31
C ASP A 157 9.79 0.60 -1.19
N LEU A 158 10.73 1.49 -1.57
CA LEU A 158 11.56 2.25 -0.63
C LEU A 158 10.74 3.00 0.44
N ILE A 159 9.55 3.52 0.10
CA ILE A 159 8.73 4.29 1.05
C ILE A 159 8.26 3.38 2.19
N GLU A 160 7.71 2.19 1.86
CA GLU A 160 7.25 1.24 2.88
C GLU A 160 8.44 0.69 3.70
N LEU A 161 9.59 0.44 3.06
CA LEU A 161 10.79 0.00 3.76
C LEU A 161 11.33 1.06 4.74
N VAL A 162 11.31 2.35 4.38
CA VAL A 162 11.69 3.43 5.30
C VAL A 162 10.72 3.48 6.49
N ILE A 163 9.42 3.31 6.26
CA ILE A 163 8.43 3.24 7.35
C ILE A 163 8.74 2.09 8.31
N GLU A 164 9.03 0.90 7.78
CA GLU A 164 9.33 -0.31 8.56
C GLU A 164 10.67 -0.18 9.31
N LYS A 165 11.75 0.20 8.61
CA LYS A 165 13.10 0.26 9.18
C LYS A 165 13.23 1.27 10.30
N PHE A 166 12.52 2.39 10.20
CA PHE A 166 12.56 3.45 11.22
C PHE A 166 11.37 3.40 12.19
N GLU A 167 10.57 2.33 12.17
CA GLU A 167 9.48 2.16 13.12
C GLU A 167 10.01 2.12 14.57
N GLY A 168 9.40 2.90 15.45
CA GLY A 168 9.80 2.99 16.87
C GLY A 168 10.98 3.91 17.16
N VAL A 169 11.66 4.46 16.15
CA VAL A 169 12.73 5.45 16.35
C VAL A 169 12.11 6.79 16.75
N SER A 170 12.42 7.27 17.96
CA SER A 170 11.78 8.47 18.53
C SER A 170 12.00 9.74 17.73
N GLU A 171 13.16 9.86 17.09
CA GLU A 171 13.55 11.03 16.30
C GLU A 171 12.62 11.26 15.10
N PHE A 172 12.24 10.20 14.38
CA PHE A 172 11.49 10.28 13.12
C PHE A 172 9.99 10.01 13.25
N GLN A 173 9.44 9.97 14.47
CA GLN A 173 8.02 9.62 14.66
C GLN A 173 7.07 10.57 13.94
N THR A 174 7.43 11.86 13.88
CA THR A 174 6.59 12.90 13.26
C THR A 174 6.61 12.78 11.74
N GLU A 175 7.79 12.68 11.12
CA GLU A 175 7.94 12.48 9.68
C GLU A 175 7.27 11.18 9.24
N LEU A 176 7.51 10.07 9.95
CA LEU A 176 6.90 8.78 9.63
C LEU A 176 5.38 8.81 9.74
N LEU A 177 4.83 9.55 10.71
CA LEU A 177 3.38 9.72 10.82
C LEU A 177 2.83 10.47 9.60
N GLU A 178 3.49 11.52 9.14
CA GLU A 178 3.07 12.28 7.96
C GLU A 178 3.17 11.44 6.69
N ILE A 179 4.28 10.72 6.49
CA ILE A 179 4.48 9.79 5.38
C ILE A 179 3.36 8.74 5.37
N ARG A 180 3.07 8.11 6.52
CA ARG A 180 1.98 7.12 6.63
C ARG A 180 0.61 7.71 6.30
N LYS A 181 0.32 8.93 6.74
CA LYS A 181 -0.96 9.60 6.45
C LYS A 181 -1.14 9.87 4.96
N GLN A 182 -0.09 10.39 4.32
CA GLN A 182 -0.12 10.67 2.89
C GLN A 182 -0.23 9.38 2.07
N LEU A 183 0.57 8.36 2.41
CA LEU A 183 0.52 7.05 1.75
C LEU A 183 -0.84 6.37 1.93
N SER A 184 -1.39 6.40 3.14
CA SER A 184 -2.73 5.89 3.46
C SER A 184 -3.82 6.59 2.64
N SER A 185 -3.82 7.92 2.57
CA SER A 185 -4.75 8.69 1.72
C SER A 185 -4.64 8.29 0.24
N THR A 186 -3.41 8.07 -0.23
CA THR A 186 -3.14 7.68 -1.62
C THR A 186 -3.65 6.27 -1.92
N TYR A 187 -3.46 5.31 -1.01
CA TYR A 187 -4.03 3.97 -1.12
C TYR A 187 -5.57 3.97 -1.06
N TYR A 188 -6.17 4.86 -0.25
CA TYR A 188 -7.63 4.99 -0.19
C TYR A 188 -8.21 5.48 -1.52
N GLN A 189 -7.57 6.47 -2.15
CA GLN A 189 -7.95 6.97 -3.47
C GLN A 189 -7.77 5.89 -4.54
N LEU A 190 -6.65 5.17 -4.52
CA LEU A 190 -6.40 4.05 -5.43
C LEU A 190 -7.47 2.96 -5.28
N GLY A 191 -7.76 2.53 -4.05
CA GLY A 191 -8.77 1.52 -3.77
C GLY A 191 -10.16 1.92 -4.25
N THR A 192 -10.53 3.19 -4.05
CA THR A 192 -11.79 3.75 -4.55
C THR A 192 -11.85 3.74 -6.08
N GLY A 193 -10.79 4.16 -6.76
CA GLY A 193 -10.70 4.14 -8.22
C GLY A 193 -10.76 2.72 -8.79
N GLN A 194 -10.04 1.78 -8.18
CA GLN A 194 -10.07 0.36 -8.54
C GLN A 194 -11.47 -0.24 -8.34
N TYR A 195 -12.15 0.09 -7.25
CA TYR A 195 -13.52 -0.36 -6.99
C TYR A 195 -14.49 0.14 -8.07
N GLN A 196 -14.40 1.42 -8.45
CA GLN A 196 -15.22 2.00 -9.52
C GLN A 196 -14.97 1.32 -10.88
N GLN A 197 -13.72 0.92 -11.14
CA GLN A 197 -13.34 0.14 -12.32
C GLN A 197 -13.68 -1.35 -12.21
N GLN A 198 -14.40 -1.77 -11.15
CA GLN A 198 -14.76 -3.15 -10.86
C GLN A 198 -13.57 -4.10 -10.64
N GLN A 199 -12.39 -3.54 -10.36
CA GLN A 199 -11.18 -4.28 -9.99
C GLN A 199 -11.21 -4.57 -8.49
N PHE A 200 -12.13 -5.44 -8.07
CA PHE A 200 -12.42 -5.65 -6.65
C PHE A 200 -11.25 -6.26 -5.87
N ALA A 201 -10.51 -7.22 -6.43
CA ALA A 201 -9.38 -7.83 -5.73
C ALA A 201 -8.23 -6.82 -5.49
N PRO A 202 -7.78 -6.02 -6.49
CA PRO A 202 -6.89 -4.89 -6.24
C PRO A 202 -7.44 -3.86 -5.24
N ALA A 203 -8.71 -3.46 -5.38
CA ALA A 203 -9.34 -2.47 -4.49
C ALA A 203 -9.27 -2.91 -3.02
N PHE A 204 -9.56 -4.19 -2.76
CA PHE A 204 -9.47 -4.77 -1.42
C PHE A 204 -8.05 -4.66 -0.85
N ARG A 205 -7.02 -5.01 -1.62
CA ARG A 205 -5.62 -4.89 -1.18
C ARG A 205 -5.25 -3.44 -0.86
N SER A 206 -5.69 -2.49 -1.67
CA SER A 206 -5.47 -1.07 -1.42
C SER A 206 -6.15 -0.61 -0.13
N PHE A 207 -7.41 -0.98 0.10
CA PHE A 207 -8.11 -0.65 1.36
C PHE A 207 -7.49 -1.34 2.59
N GLN A 208 -6.95 -2.55 2.45
CA GLN A 208 -6.19 -3.21 3.52
C GLN A 208 -4.93 -2.41 3.88
N LYS A 209 -4.19 -1.92 2.88
CA LYS A 209 -3.03 -1.05 3.11
C LYS A 209 -3.38 0.22 3.89
N VAL A 210 -4.57 0.80 3.66
CA VAL A 210 -5.06 1.94 4.47
C VAL A 210 -5.22 1.53 5.94
N LEU A 211 -5.76 0.34 6.24
CA LEU A 211 -5.89 -0.15 7.62
C LEU A 211 -4.53 -0.40 8.29
N GLU A 212 -3.57 -0.93 7.53
CA GLU A 212 -2.20 -1.22 8.01
C GLU A 212 -1.42 0.06 8.33
N LEU A 213 -1.49 1.06 7.45
CA LEU A 213 -0.71 2.29 7.57
C LEU A 213 -1.28 3.29 8.58
N SER A 214 -2.58 3.21 8.86
CA SER A 214 -3.25 4.27 9.61
C SER A 214 -3.20 4.00 11.12
N VAL A 215 -2.25 4.67 11.78
CA VAL A 215 -2.01 4.57 13.23
C VAL A 215 -3.05 5.35 14.06
N ASP A 216 -3.77 6.30 13.46
CA ASP A 216 -4.70 7.21 14.14
C ASP A 216 -6.12 7.27 13.52
N LEU A 217 -6.60 6.17 12.92
CA LEU A 217 -7.99 6.12 12.43
C LEU A 217 -8.97 6.30 13.58
N THR A 218 -9.79 7.35 13.48
CA THR A 218 -10.97 7.49 14.34
C THR A 218 -11.94 6.34 14.08
N GLU A 219 -12.71 5.95 15.10
CA GLU A 219 -13.69 4.85 14.97
C GLU A 219 -14.65 5.01 13.77
N PRO A 220 -15.18 6.21 13.45
CA PRO A 220 -15.97 6.39 12.23
C PRO A 220 -15.22 6.04 10.94
N HIS A 221 -13.99 6.52 10.75
CA HIS A 221 -13.21 6.21 9.54
C HIS A 221 -12.83 4.73 9.49
N ARG A 222 -12.52 4.11 10.64
CA ARG A 222 -12.28 2.67 10.74
C ARG A 222 -13.53 1.87 10.35
N ALA A 223 -14.72 2.33 10.75
CA ALA A 223 -15.97 1.72 10.37
C ALA A 223 -16.20 1.78 8.85
N ASP A 224 -16.03 2.95 8.25
CA ASP A 224 -16.22 3.16 6.80
C ASP A 224 -15.23 2.33 5.97
N LEU A 225 -13.97 2.23 6.41
CA LEU A 225 -12.95 1.46 5.72
C LEU A 225 -13.22 -0.06 5.81
N ASN A 226 -13.58 -0.56 6.99
CA ASN A 226 -14.03 -1.94 7.15
C ASN A 226 -15.27 -2.23 6.30
N PHE A 227 -16.22 -1.29 6.24
CA PHE A 227 -17.38 -1.40 5.37
C PHE A 227 -16.98 -1.50 3.88
N ASN A 228 -16.06 -0.65 3.42
CA ASN A 228 -15.55 -0.69 2.05
C ASN A 228 -14.84 -2.02 1.74
N CYS A 229 -14.02 -2.55 2.66
CA CYS A 229 -13.41 -3.88 2.53
C CYS A 229 -14.48 -4.98 2.40
N GLY A 230 -15.49 -4.97 3.28
CA GLY A 230 -16.59 -5.93 3.26
C GLY A 230 -17.39 -5.88 1.96
N VAL A 231 -17.77 -4.68 1.49
CA VAL A 231 -18.49 -4.52 0.22
C VAL A 231 -17.64 -5.03 -0.95
N THR A 232 -16.34 -4.72 -0.94
CA THR A 232 -15.42 -5.14 -2.00
C THR A 232 -15.25 -6.65 -2.06
N LEU A 233 -15.22 -7.34 -0.92
CA LEU A 233 -15.22 -8.81 -0.85
C LEU A 233 -16.55 -9.42 -1.27
N ALA A 234 -17.67 -8.83 -0.85
CA ALA A 234 -19.00 -9.28 -1.26
C ALA A 234 -19.19 -9.20 -2.78
N LYS A 235 -18.62 -8.18 -3.45
CA LYS A 235 -18.58 -8.09 -4.92
C LYS A 235 -17.77 -9.20 -5.59
N GLN A 236 -16.80 -9.77 -4.88
CA GLN A 236 -16.07 -10.97 -5.31
C GLN A 236 -16.78 -12.28 -4.95
N LYS A 237 -18.01 -12.23 -4.40
CA LYS A 237 -18.75 -13.37 -3.85
C LYS A 237 -18.06 -14.09 -2.69
N LYS A 238 -17.08 -13.43 -2.04
CA LYS A 238 -16.41 -13.92 -0.82
C LYS A 238 -17.19 -13.48 0.41
N PHE A 239 -18.38 -14.04 0.59
CA PHE A 239 -19.32 -13.55 1.60
C PHE A 239 -18.88 -13.89 3.03
N GLU A 240 -18.24 -15.03 3.25
CA GLU A 240 -17.69 -15.43 4.54
C GLU A 240 -16.65 -14.42 5.04
N ASP A 241 -15.71 -14.04 4.18
CA ASP A 241 -14.70 -13.03 4.51
C ASP A 241 -15.34 -11.64 4.71
N ALA A 242 -16.32 -11.28 3.87
CA ALA A 242 -17.02 -9.99 3.96
C ALA A 242 -17.76 -9.82 5.30
N ILE A 243 -18.33 -10.90 5.86
CA ILE A 243 -19.03 -10.89 7.15
C ILE A 243 -18.12 -10.37 8.27
N ALA A 244 -16.86 -10.83 8.32
CA ALA A 244 -15.91 -10.40 9.34
C ALA A 244 -15.66 -8.88 9.28
N PHE A 245 -15.51 -8.33 8.07
CA PHE A 245 -15.33 -6.89 7.87
C PHE A 245 -16.58 -6.07 8.20
N PHE A 246 -17.79 -6.54 7.86
CA PHE A 246 -19.01 -5.85 8.27
C PHE A 246 -19.22 -5.87 9.78
N GLN A 247 -18.86 -6.97 10.46
CA GLN A 247 -18.89 -7.05 11.92
C GLN A 247 -17.88 -6.08 12.56
N ALA A 248 -16.67 -5.99 12.00
CA ALA A 248 -15.66 -5.02 12.43
C ALA A 248 -16.17 -3.57 12.23
N ALA A 249 -16.80 -3.28 11.09
CA ALA A 249 -17.41 -1.98 10.83
C ALA A 249 -18.48 -1.61 11.88
N LEU A 250 -19.35 -2.56 12.23
CA LEU A 250 -20.39 -2.38 13.25
C LEU A 250 -19.84 -2.33 14.69
N THR A 251 -18.66 -2.90 14.93
CA THR A 251 -18.00 -2.76 16.24
C THR A 251 -17.53 -1.32 16.43
N SER A 252 -16.97 -0.70 15.39
CA SER A 252 -16.55 0.71 15.39
C SER A 252 -17.73 1.70 15.30
N ASN A 253 -18.78 1.37 14.54
CA ASN A 253 -20.01 2.16 14.45
C ASN A 253 -21.25 1.26 14.44
N PRO A 254 -21.85 0.99 15.62
CA PRO A 254 -23.04 0.13 15.73
C PRO A 254 -24.26 0.62 14.95
N ASN A 255 -24.32 1.92 14.64
CA ASN A 255 -25.45 2.56 13.95
C ASN A 255 -25.24 2.64 12.43
N LEU A 256 -24.20 2.01 11.87
CA LEU A 256 -23.94 2.00 10.44
C LEU A 256 -24.94 1.07 9.72
N THR A 257 -26.14 1.60 9.42
CA THR A 257 -27.25 0.85 8.81
C THR A 257 -26.87 0.15 7.51
N SER A 258 -26.01 0.77 6.69
CA SER A 258 -25.50 0.16 5.46
C SER A 258 -24.70 -1.12 5.75
N ALA A 259 -23.86 -1.13 6.78
CA ALA A 259 -23.11 -2.31 7.20
C ALA A 259 -24.04 -3.40 7.78
N GLN A 260 -25.08 -3.02 8.53
CA GLN A 260 -26.11 -3.98 8.99
C GLN A 260 -26.80 -4.66 7.80
N GLN A 261 -27.21 -3.87 6.80
CA GLN A 261 -27.84 -4.39 5.58
C GLN A 261 -26.94 -5.35 4.81
N GLN A 262 -25.67 -4.97 4.60
CA GLN A 262 -24.72 -5.82 3.90
C GLN A 262 -24.35 -7.07 4.70
N LEU A 263 -24.27 -6.99 6.04
CA LEU A 263 -24.04 -8.14 6.90
C LEU A 263 -25.19 -9.16 6.80
N SER A 264 -26.45 -8.72 6.91
CA SER A 264 -27.60 -9.62 6.79
C SER A 264 -27.67 -10.25 5.40
N LYS A 265 -27.38 -9.48 4.34
CA LYS A 265 -27.26 -10.00 2.99
C LYS A 265 -26.16 -11.06 2.90
N ALA A 266 -24.93 -10.76 3.33
CA ALA A 266 -23.81 -11.68 3.22
C ALA A 266 -24.05 -12.98 4.01
N LYS A 267 -24.57 -12.90 5.23
CA LYS A 267 -24.98 -14.08 6.02
C LYS A 267 -26.01 -14.93 5.29
N TYR A 268 -26.98 -14.29 4.67
CA TYR A 268 -27.98 -14.98 3.90
C TYR A 268 -27.35 -15.68 2.69
N GLU A 269 -26.50 -15.02 1.89
CA GLU A 269 -25.82 -15.67 0.76
C GLU A 269 -25.02 -16.92 1.19
N VAL A 270 -24.30 -16.86 2.31
CA VAL A 270 -23.57 -18.01 2.87
C VAL A 270 -24.54 -19.13 3.25
N HIS A 271 -25.61 -18.81 3.97
CA HIS A 271 -26.63 -19.80 4.36
C HIS A 271 -27.27 -20.45 3.12
N MET A 272 -27.60 -19.64 2.13
CA MET A 272 -28.20 -20.07 0.87
C MET A 272 -27.31 -21.06 0.11
N ALA A 273 -26.01 -20.78 0.06
CA ALA A 273 -25.02 -21.68 -0.54
C ALA A 273 -24.90 -23.01 0.22
N ILE A 274 -24.91 -22.98 1.56
CA ILE A 274 -24.86 -24.19 2.40
C ILE A 274 -26.11 -25.05 2.25
N ALA A 275 -27.28 -24.42 2.20
CA ALA A 275 -28.56 -25.10 2.04
C ALA A 275 -28.80 -25.62 0.60
N GLY A 276 -27.94 -25.24 -0.35
CA GLY A 276 -27.96 -25.77 -1.73
C GLY A 276 -29.02 -25.14 -2.63
N TYR A 277 -29.62 -24.04 -2.22
CA TYR A 277 -30.61 -23.35 -3.06
C TYR A 277 -29.94 -22.54 -4.17
N GLN A 278 -30.64 -22.40 -5.29
CA GLN A 278 -30.15 -21.66 -6.45
C GLN A 278 -31.20 -20.65 -6.93
N PHE A 279 -30.78 -19.39 -7.02
CA PHE A 279 -31.59 -18.27 -7.51
C PHE A 279 -30.88 -17.56 -8.65
N THR A 280 -31.64 -17.20 -9.68
CA THR A 280 -31.13 -16.42 -10.80
C THR A 280 -31.16 -14.92 -10.50
N GLN A 281 -32.08 -14.48 -9.64
CA GLN A 281 -32.24 -13.07 -9.30
C GLN A 281 -32.35 -12.84 -7.79
N ASP A 282 -31.69 -11.79 -7.31
CA ASP A 282 -31.85 -11.27 -5.95
C ASP A 282 -32.86 -10.13 -5.97
N TRP A 283 -34.10 -10.41 -5.58
CA TRP A 283 -35.13 -9.37 -5.33
C TRP A 283 -35.44 -9.14 -3.84
N PHE A 284 -34.62 -9.70 -2.93
CA PHE A 284 -35.02 -9.87 -1.54
C PHE A 284 -33.97 -9.46 -0.51
N SER A 285 -32.68 -9.73 -0.71
CA SER A 285 -31.70 -9.68 0.39
C SER A 285 -31.60 -8.32 1.08
N TRP A 286 -31.81 -7.22 0.34
CA TRP A 286 -31.79 -5.87 0.93
C TRP A 286 -32.91 -5.61 1.94
N ASN A 287 -34.01 -6.38 1.87
CA ASN A 287 -35.14 -6.27 2.79
C ASN A 287 -34.94 -7.06 4.09
N ILE A 288 -33.94 -7.94 4.17
CA ILE A 288 -33.74 -8.84 5.33
C ILE A 288 -33.69 -8.09 6.66
N PRO A 289 -32.91 -7.00 6.83
CA PRO A 289 -32.86 -6.30 8.13
C PRO A 289 -34.22 -5.74 8.55
N THR A 290 -34.97 -5.22 7.58
CA THR A 290 -36.33 -4.74 7.81
C THR A 290 -37.24 -5.89 8.23
N TRP A 291 -37.15 -7.04 7.53
CA TRP A 291 -37.93 -8.23 7.83
C TRP A 291 -37.56 -8.85 9.17
N GLU A 292 -36.28 -8.86 9.56
CA GLU A 292 -35.82 -9.31 10.89
C GLU A 292 -36.54 -8.53 11.99
N VAL A 293 -36.66 -7.22 11.85
CA VAL A 293 -37.37 -6.37 12.83
C VAL A 293 -38.88 -6.66 12.82
N TYR A 294 -39.53 -6.55 11.66
CA TYR A 294 -41.00 -6.64 11.58
C TYR A 294 -41.54 -8.03 11.90
N PHE A 295 -40.83 -9.09 11.46
CA PHE A 295 -41.27 -10.46 11.67
C PHE A 295 -40.78 -11.09 12.97
N SER A 296 -39.86 -10.45 13.70
CA SER A 296 -39.36 -10.94 15.00
C SER A 296 -40.48 -11.34 15.96
N LYS A 297 -41.56 -10.55 16.03
CA LYS A 297 -42.71 -10.78 16.92
C LYS A 297 -43.50 -12.06 16.61
N PHE A 298 -43.41 -12.58 15.39
CA PHE A 298 -44.10 -13.81 15.01
C PHE A 298 -43.26 -15.07 15.31
N ARG A 299 -41.95 -14.91 15.59
CA ARG A 299 -41.11 -16.04 15.97
C ARG A 299 -41.70 -16.72 17.21
N ASN A 300 -41.80 -18.05 17.17
CA ASN A 300 -42.37 -18.91 18.21
C ASN A 300 -43.89 -18.81 18.44
N MET A 301 -44.63 -18.02 17.67
CA MET A 301 -46.09 -18.11 17.68
C MET A 301 -46.52 -19.43 17.03
N PRO A 302 -47.50 -20.16 17.57
CA PRO A 302 -47.98 -21.40 16.98
C PRO A 302 -48.97 -21.13 15.83
N HIS A 303 -49.07 -22.05 14.87
CA HIS A 303 -50.10 -22.09 13.82
C HIS A 303 -50.15 -20.88 12.88
N LEU A 304 -49.01 -20.27 12.57
CA LEU A 304 -48.91 -19.22 11.56
C LEU A 304 -49.26 -19.74 10.16
N ASN A 305 -50.09 -18.99 9.43
CA ASN A 305 -50.40 -19.25 8.02
C ASN A 305 -50.25 -17.96 7.22
N PHE A 306 -49.24 -17.91 6.34
CA PHE A 306 -48.89 -16.73 5.56
C PHE A 306 -49.40 -16.86 4.13
N LEU A 307 -49.84 -15.75 3.56
CA LEU A 307 -50.11 -15.61 2.13
C LEU A 307 -49.05 -14.69 1.52
N GLU A 308 -48.30 -15.19 0.56
CA GLU A 308 -47.32 -14.43 -0.22
C GLU A 308 -47.82 -14.26 -1.65
N VAL A 309 -47.83 -13.02 -2.13
CA VAL A 309 -48.25 -12.68 -3.50
C VAL A 309 -47.02 -12.15 -4.26
N GLY A 310 -46.69 -12.79 -5.37
CA GLY A 310 -45.51 -12.50 -6.20
C GLY A 310 -44.22 -13.11 -5.64
N CYS A 311 -44.20 -14.43 -5.40
CA CYS A 311 -43.03 -15.10 -4.82
C CYS A 311 -41.84 -15.22 -5.77
N TRP A 312 -42.05 -15.14 -7.09
CA TRP A 312 -41.03 -15.33 -8.12
C TRP A 312 -40.26 -16.64 -7.89
N GLU A 313 -38.95 -16.58 -7.66
CA GLU A 313 -38.09 -17.74 -7.37
C GLU A 313 -38.16 -18.23 -5.91
N GLY A 314 -38.93 -17.57 -5.04
CA GLY A 314 -39.19 -18.03 -3.67
C GLY A 314 -38.11 -17.66 -2.65
N ARG A 315 -37.20 -16.75 -2.99
CA ARG A 315 -36.10 -16.33 -2.11
C ARG A 315 -36.60 -15.76 -0.77
N ALA A 316 -37.58 -14.87 -0.81
CA ALA A 316 -38.23 -14.33 0.38
C ALA A 316 -38.98 -15.42 1.17
N THR A 317 -39.62 -16.35 0.46
CA THR A 317 -40.29 -17.53 1.01
C THR A 317 -39.34 -18.41 1.82
N CYS A 318 -38.14 -18.72 1.29
CA CYS A 318 -37.12 -19.49 2.01
C CYS A 318 -36.78 -18.83 3.34
N TRP A 319 -36.50 -17.53 3.28
CA TRP A 319 -36.16 -16.78 4.47
C TRP A 319 -37.29 -16.85 5.50
N LEU A 320 -38.56 -16.72 5.09
CA LEU A 320 -39.71 -16.85 6.00
C LEU A 320 -39.80 -18.25 6.61
N LEU A 321 -39.68 -19.31 5.80
CA LEU A 321 -39.75 -20.69 6.25
C LEU A 321 -38.68 -21.04 7.28
N GLU A 322 -37.49 -20.46 7.13
CA GLU A 322 -36.32 -20.74 7.96
C GLU A 322 -36.21 -19.82 9.19
N ASN A 323 -36.76 -18.61 9.14
CA ASN A 323 -36.56 -17.60 10.19
C ASN A 323 -37.82 -17.24 10.98
N VAL A 324 -39.01 -17.56 10.46
CA VAL A 324 -40.29 -17.13 11.06
C VAL A 324 -41.24 -18.32 11.18
N LEU A 325 -41.50 -18.99 10.06
CA LEU A 325 -42.44 -20.10 9.96
C LEU A 325 -41.75 -21.42 10.29
N THR A 326 -40.99 -21.53 11.37
CA THR A 326 -40.11 -22.68 11.63
C THR A 326 -40.80 -23.93 12.20
N ALA A 327 -41.93 -23.78 12.88
CA ALA A 327 -42.66 -24.92 13.46
C ALA A 327 -43.42 -25.73 12.39
N PRO A 328 -43.53 -27.06 12.51
CA PRO A 328 -44.20 -27.91 11.51
C PRO A 328 -45.68 -27.59 11.30
N THR A 329 -46.32 -26.89 12.24
CA THR A 329 -47.71 -26.43 12.13
C THR A 329 -47.87 -25.16 11.29
N HIS A 330 -46.78 -24.50 10.90
CA HIS A 330 -46.85 -23.30 10.07
C HIS A 330 -46.93 -23.65 8.60
N ALA A 331 -47.64 -22.82 7.84
CA ALA A 331 -47.78 -22.95 6.41
C ALA A 331 -47.57 -21.60 5.72
N ILE A 332 -47.13 -21.65 4.47
CA ILE A 332 -47.14 -20.49 3.57
C ILE A 332 -47.81 -20.90 2.27
N THR A 333 -48.72 -20.06 1.80
CA THR A 333 -49.33 -20.19 0.48
C THR A 333 -48.75 -19.09 -0.40
N CYS A 334 -48.12 -19.48 -1.49
CA CYS A 334 -47.53 -18.57 -2.46
C CYS A 334 -48.43 -18.54 -3.70
N ILE A 335 -48.78 -17.32 -4.12
CA ILE A 335 -49.49 -17.04 -5.35
C ILE A 335 -48.55 -16.21 -6.21
N ASP A 336 -48.10 -16.74 -7.34
CA ASP A 336 -47.38 -15.96 -8.33
C ASP A 336 -48.25 -15.73 -9.58
N THR A 337 -48.56 -14.47 -9.84
CA THR A 337 -49.35 -14.02 -10.99
C THR A 337 -48.48 -13.68 -12.20
N PHE A 338 -47.15 -13.73 -12.08
CA PHE A 338 -46.22 -13.49 -13.17
C PHE A 338 -46.04 -14.80 -13.96
N ALA A 339 -46.74 -14.94 -15.08
CA ALA A 339 -46.67 -16.12 -15.94
C ALA A 339 -45.26 -16.30 -16.52
N GLY A 340 -44.50 -17.27 -15.99
CA GLY A 340 -43.17 -17.68 -16.49
C GLY A 340 -42.93 -19.18 -16.27
N GLU A 341 -42.05 -19.78 -17.08
CA GLU A 341 -41.79 -21.23 -17.14
C GLU A 341 -41.10 -21.83 -15.88
N ASP A 342 -40.74 -20.99 -14.89
CA ASP A 342 -39.84 -21.34 -13.78
C ASP A 342 -40.52 -21.95 -12.53
N TYR A 343 -41.85 -22.17 -12.54
CA TYR A 343 -42.57 -22.79 -11.41
C TYR A 343 -42.05 -24.20 -11.04
N LEU A 344 -41.52 -24.94 -12.02
CA LEU A 344 -40.97 -26.28 -11.82
C LEU A 344 -39.79 -26.29 -10.84
N ASN A 345 -39.04 -25.18 -10.77
CA ASN A 345 -37.90 -25.06 -9.86
C ASN A 345 -38.35 -24.76 -8.43
N LEU A 346 -39.48 -24.09 -8.20
CA LEU A 346 -40.00 -23.84 -6.85
C LEU A 346 -40.36 -25.15 -6.14
N GLU A 347 -41.21 -25.98 -6.75
CA GLU A 347 -41.59 -27.26 -6.12
C GLU A 347 -40.40 -28.19 -5.95
N GLN A 348 -39.41 -28.19 -6.87
CA GLN A 348 -38.19 -28.99 -6.72
C GLN A 348 -37.24 -28.46 -5.64
N ASN A 349 -36.95 -27.16 -5.64
CA ASN A 349 -36.10 -26.53 -4.63
C ASN A 349 -36.70 -26.70 -3.21
N TYR A 350 -38.02 -26.87 -3.13
CA TYR A 350 -38.77 -26.87 -1.87
C TYR A 350 -39.65 -28.09 -1.67
N ALA A 351 -39.33 -29.22 -2.30
CA ALA A 351 -40.15 -30.44 -2.27
C ALA A 351 -40.41 -30.95 -0.84
N ASN A 352 -39.52 -30.62 0.10
CA ASN A 352 -39.61 -30.98 1.53
C ASN A 352 -40.12 -29.84 2.43
N SER A 353 -40.58 -28.74 1.84
CA SER A 353 -41.03 -27.57 2.59
C SER A 353 -42.53 -27.60 2.90
N ARG A 354 -42.97 -26.66 3.74
CA ARG A 354 -44.39 -26.43 4.06
C ARG A 354 -45.03 -25.36 3.16
N MET A 355 -44.42 -25.14 1.99
CA MET A 355 -44.90 -24.23 0.95
C MET A 355 -46.03 -24.87 0.15
N LYS A 356 -47.07 -24.09 -0.14
CA LYS A 356 -48.12 -24.44 -1.10
C LYS A 356 -48.11 -23.42 -2.21
N CYS A 357 -47.99 -23.87 -3.45
CA CYS A 357 -48.00 -23.02 -4.64
C CYS A 357 -49.34 -23.16 -5.35
N ASN A 358 -50.02 -22.04 -5.63
CA ASN A 358 -51.22 -22.02 -6.47
C ASN A 358 -51.00 -21.05 -7.63
N ALA A 359 -51.31 -21.50 -8.84
CA ALA A 359 -51.32 -20.69 -10.06
C ALA A 359 -52.52 -19.72 -10.11
#